data_AF-A0A0S3TEF0-F1
#
_entry.id   AF-A0A0S3TEF0-F1
#
_cell.length_a   1.000
_cell.length_b   1.000
_cell.length_c   1.000
_cell.angle_alpha   90.00
_cell.angle_beta   90.00
_cell.angle_gamma   90.00
#
_symmetry.space_group_name_H-M   'P 1'
#
loop_
_entity.id
_entity.type
_entity.pdbx_description
1 polymer ?
#
loop_
_entity_poly.entity_id
_entity_poly.type
_entity_poly.pdbx_seq_one_letter_code
_entity_poly.pdbx_strand_id
1 'polypeptide(L)'
;MLDEVSAKLKIEGYVPTTSEISLDIDDEEKETALFRHSEKLAVAFGLITIAPPTPIRVMKNLRICNDCHAVVKLISKAFDREIVVLIIEGAVHLRRYVQLVVLIL
;
A
#
# COMPACT_ATOMS: atom_id res chain seq x y z
N MET A 1 1.44 -3.60 -13.27
CA MET A 1 2.06 -3.64 -11.93
C MET A 1 1.06 -4.03 -10.85
N LEU A 2 -0.08 -3.34 -10.68
CA LEU A 2 -1.05 -3.75 -9.65
C LEU A 2 -1.57 -5.18 -9.88
N ASP A 3 -1.89 -5.55 -11.12
CA ASP A 3 -2.32 -6.93 -11.43
C ASP A 3 -1.22 -7.96 -11.15
N GLU A 4 0.05 -7.60 -11.38
CA GLU A 4 1.20 -8.44 -11.07
C GLU A 4 1.40 -8.60 -9.56
N VAL A 5 1.29 -7.50 -8.81
CA VAL A 5 1.26 -7.50 -7.35
C VAL A 5 0.12 -8.39 -6.85
N SER A 6 -1.10 -8.24 -7.38
CA SER A 6 -2.25 -9.06 -7.04
C SER A 6 -2.01 -10.54 -7.30
N ALA A 7 -1.47 -10.88 -8.48
CA ALA A 7 -1.14 -12.26 -8.84
C ALA A 7 -0.10 -12.86 -7.90
N LYS A 8 0.99 -12.14 -7.60
CA LYS A 8 2.00 -12.61 -6.64
C LYS A 8 1.46 -12.75 -5.22
N LEU A 9 0.65 -11.80 -4.77
CA LEU A 9 0.02 -11.86 -3.45
C LEU A 9 -0.90 -13.09 -3.32
N LYS A 10 -1.66 -13.43 -4.37
CA LYS A 10 -2.47 -14.65 -4.40
C LYS A 10 -1.61 -15.91 -4.26
N ILE A 11 -0.45 -15.96 -4.93
CA ILE A 11 0.51 -17.08 -4.81
C ILE A 11 1.08 -17.18 -3.39
N GLU A 12 1.32 -16.05 -2.73
CA GLU A 12 1.77 -15.98 -1.33
C GLU A 12 0.64 -16.24 -0.31
N GLY A 13 -0.58 -16.55 -0.76
CA GLY A 13 -1.72 -16.87 0.10
C GLY A 13 -2.40 -15.66 0.75
N TYR A 14 -2.31 -14.47 0.12
CA TYR A 14 -3.01 -13.28 0.59
C TYR A 14 -4.54 -13.45 0.54
N VAL A 15 -5.18 -13.16 1.68
CA VAL A 15 -6.64 -13.08 1.82
C VAL A 15 -6.99 -11.67 2.33
N PRO A 16 -7.79 -10.88 1.59
CA PRO A 16 -8.18 -9.54 2.01
C PRO A 16 -8.94 -9.53 3.33
N THR A 17 -8.63 -8.58 4.22
CA THR A 17 -9.37 -8.41 5.48
C THR A 17 -10.51 -7.42 5.30
N THR A 18 -11.66 -7.88 4.78
CA THR A 18 -12.84 -7.02 4.50
C THR A 18 -13.60 -6.58 5.76
N SER A 19 -13.35 -7.21 6.91
CA SER A 19 -14.02 -6.93 8.18
C SER A 19 -13.79 -5.51 8.73
N GLU A 20 -12.75 -4.81 8.25
CA GLU A 20 -12.45 -3.43 8.66
C GLU A 20 -13.22 -2.38 7.84
N ILE A 21 -13.94 -2.79 6.79
CA ILE A 21 -14.74 -1.88 5.96
C ILE A 21 -16.17 -1.89 6.47
N SER A 22 -16.56 -0.83 7.18
CA SER A 22 -17.93 -0.62 7.68
C SER A 22 -18.94 -0.17 6.61
N LEU A 23 -18.55 -0.17 5.33
CA LEU A 23 -19.48 0.14 4.24
C LEU A 23 -20.43 -1.05 4.04
N ASP A 24 -21.72 -0.76 3.95
CA ASP A 24 -22.76 -1.74 3.64
C ASP A 24 -22.82 -1.98 2.12
N ILE A 25 -21.77 -2.62 1.63
CA ILE A 25 -21.56 -3.01 0.23
C ILE A 25 -21.14 -4.47 0.18
N ASP A 26 -21.20 -5.07 -1.00
CA ASP A 26 -20.78 -6.46 -1.18
C ASP A 26 -19.27 -6.64 -0.90
N ASP A 27 -18.88 -7.88 -0.62
CA ASP A 27 -17.50 -8.18 -0.25
C ASP A 27 -16.53 -7.97 -1.43
N GLU A 28 -16.97 -8.11 -2.69
CA GLU A 28 -16.14 -7.85 -3.87
C GLU A 28 -15.81 -6.34 -4.01
N GLU A 29 -16.77 -5.48 -3.70
CA GLU A 29 -16.60 -4.03 -3.65
C GLU A 29 -15.70 -3.62 -2.48
N LYS A 30 -15.80 -4.30 -1.33
CA LYS A 30 -14.86 -4.11 -0.20
C LYS A 30 -13.43 -4.51 -0.57
N GLU A 31 -13.26 -5.67 -1.20
CA GLU A 31 -11.95 -6.11 -1.70
C GLU A 31 -11.37 -5.12 -2.70
N THR A 32 -12.21 -4.63 -3.62
CA THR A 32 -11.82 -3.60 -4.60
C THR A 32 -11.39 -2.31 -3.91
N ALA A 33 -12.08 -1.89 -2.86
CA ALA A 33 -11.72 -0.73 -2.06
C ALA A 33 -10.37 -0.91 -1.35
N LEU A 34 -10.15 -2.06 -0.69
CA LEU A 34 -8.87 -2.41 -0.05
C LEU A 34 -7.72 -2.39 -1.06
N PHE A 35 -7.97 -2.88 -2.28
CA PHE A 35 -6.96 -2.94 -3.32
C PHE A 35 -6.55 -1.55 -3.81
N ARG A 36 -7.44 -0.56 -3.71
CA ARG A 36 -7.21 0.83 -4.09
C ARG A 36 -6.71 1.71 -2.95
N HIS A 37 -6.39 1.14 -1.80
CA HIS A 37 -5.72 1.90 -0.73
C HIS A 37 -4.42 2.53 -1.25
N SER A 38 -4.21 3.79 -0.85
CA SER A 38 -3.15 4.61 -1.42
C SER A 38 -1.76 4.04 -1.13
N GLU A 39 -1.57 3.34 -0.02
CA GLU A 39 -0.32 2.62 0.30
C GLU A 39 0.03 1.55 -0.73
N LYS A 40 -0.94 0.75 -1.18
CA LYS A 40 -0.70 -0.28 -2.19
C LYS A 40 -0.34 0.34 -3.53
N LEU A 41 -1.03 1.42 -3.90
CA LEU A 41 -0.73 2.19 -5.11
C LEU A 41 0.69 2.79 -5.05
N ALA A 42 1.09 3.33 -3.90
CA ALA A 42 2.41 3.90 -3.70
C ALA A 42 3.53 2.87 -3.84
N VAL A 43 3.36 1.70 -3.23
CA VAL A 43 4.33 0.62 -3.34
C VAL A 43 4.41 0.11 -4.78
N ALA A 44 3.26 -0.09 -5.45
CA ALA A 44 3.25 -0.49 -6.86
C ALA A 44 3.96 0.55 -7.74
N PHE A 45 3.74 1.84 -7.50
CA PHE A 45 4.47 2.90 -8.20
C PHE A 45 5.98 2.87 -7.90
N GLY A 46 6.36 2.65 -6.64
CA GLY A 46 7.76 2.49 -6.25
C GLY A 46 8.44 1.30 -6.93
N LEU A 47 7.74 0.17 -7.10
CA LEU A 47 8.26 -1.00 -7.83
C LEU A 47 8.53 -0.71 -9.32
N ILE A 48 7.75 0.19 -9.94
CA ILE A 48 7.95 0.59 -11.34
C ILE A 48 9.12 1.56 -11.46
N THR A 49 9.21 2.52 -10.54
CA THR A 49 10.05 3.71 -10.71
C THR A 49 11.42 3.60 -10.05
N ILE A 50 11.55 2.78 -9.01
CA ILE A 50 12.78 2.65 -8.24
C ILE A 50 13.46 1.35 -8.62
N ALA A 51 14.64 1.45 -9.24
CA ALA A 51 15.43 0.30 -9.64
C ALA A 51 16.05 -0.43 -8.43
N PRO A 52 16.12 -1.77 -8.44
CA PRO A 52 16.89 -2.53 -7.46
C PRO A 52 18.38 -2.12 -7.42
N PRO A 53 19.03 -2.06 -6.24
CA PRO A 53 18.56 -2.49 -4.91
C PRO A 53 17.99 -1.36 -4.02
N THR A 54 17.77 -0.15 -4.54
CA THR A 54 17.35 1.03 -3.75
C THR A 54 16.02 0.82 -3.00
N PRO A 55 15.92 1.00 -1.67
CA PRO A 55 14.66 0.77 -0.94
C PRO A 55 13.50 1.64 -1.41
N ILE A 56 12.27 1.12 -1.30
CA ILE A 56 11.05 1.89 -1.56
C ILE A 56 10.58 2.51 -0.23
N ARG A 57 10.41 3.83 -0.19
CA ARG A 57 9.95 4.57 1.00
C ARG A 57 8.57 5.16 0.76
N VAL A 58 7.61 4.82 1.62
CA VAL A 58 6.24 5.34 1.58
C VAL A 58 5.98 6.16 2.84
N MET A 59 5.75 7.47 2.68
CA MET A 59 5.39 8.35 3.80
C MET A 59 3.89 8.64 3.78
N LYS A 60 3.23 8.50 4.93
CA LYS A 60 1.81 8.77 5.09
C LYS A 60 1.55 9.59 6.36
N ASN A 61 0.54 10.46 6.31
CA ASN A 61 0.09 11.26 7.47
C ASN A 61 -1.07 10.58 8.25
N LEU A 62 -1.55 9.44 7.76
CA LEU A 62 -2.66 8.69 8.37
C LEU A 62 -2.17 7.31 8.76
N ARG A 63 -2.84 6.72 9.75
CA ARG A 63 -2.64 5.33 10.14
C ARG A 63 -2.77 4.39 8.93
N ILE A 64 -1.93 3.36 8.90
CA ILE A 64 -2.03 2.25 7.96
C ILE A 64 -3.07 1.25 8.47
N CYS A 65 -3.97 0.78 7.60
CA CYS A 65 -4.91 -0.29 7.98
C CYS A 65 -4.18 -1.64 8.08
N ASN A 66 -4.79 -2.61 8.77
CA ASN A 66 -4.14 -3.91 9.01
C ASN A 66 -3.90 -4.66 7.70
N ASP A 67 -4.85 -4.56 6.76
CA ASP A 67 -4.73 -5.15 5.43
C ASP A 67 -3.54 -4.58 4.64
N CYS A 68 -3.38 -3.25 4.60
CA CYS A 68 -2.22 -2.62 3.95
C CYS A 68 -0.91 -3.02 4.62
N HIS A 69 -0.87 -3.10 5.96
CA HIS A 69 0.33 -3.51 6.68
C HIS A 69 0.74 -4.95 6.31
N ALA A 70 -0.22 -5.88 6.22
CA ALA A 70 0.03 -7.24 5.78
C ALA A 70 0.50 -7.31 4.32
N VAL A 71 -0.18 -6.59 3.43
CA VAL A 71 0.15 -6.57 2.00
C VAL A 71 1.54 -6.03 1.73
N VAL A 72 1.94 -4.93 2.37
CA VAL A 72 3.29 -4.36 2.17
C VAL A 72 4.38 -5.37 2.54
N LYS A 73 4.20 -6.11 3.64
CA LYS A 73 5.12 -7.17 4.05
C LYS A 73 5.21 -8.29 3.03
N LEU A 74 4.07 -8.72 2.48
CA LEU A 74 4.03 -9.75 1.44
C LEU A 74 4.66 -9.28 0.13
N ILE A 75 4.44 -8.03 -0.28
CA ILE A 75 5.09 -7.44 -1.46
C ILE A 75 6.61 -7.42 -1.28
N SER A 76 7.09 -6.99 -0.11
CA SER A 76 8.53 -6.96 0.19
C SER A 76 9.17 -8.34 -0.01
N LYS A 77 8.51 -9.40 0.47
CA LYS A 77 8.95 -10.79 0.26
C LYS A 77 8.85 -11.23 -1.20
N ALA A 78 7.71 -10.99 -1.85
CA ALA A 78 7.41 -11.49 -3.20
C ALA A 78 8.25 -10.84 -4.31
N PHE A 79 8.78 -9.64 -4.06
CA PHE A 79 9.61 -8.89 -5.00
C PHE A 79 11.07 -8.73 -4.53
N ASP A 80 11.44 -9.38 -3.42
CA ASP A 80 12.78 -9.27 -2.80
C ASP A 80 13.22 -7.80 -2.67
N ARG A 81 12.36 -7.00 -2.04
CA ARG A 81 12.45 -5.54 -2.04
C ARG A 81 12.30 -4.98 -0.64
N GLU A 82 13.27 -4.18 -0.19
CA GLU A 82 13.11 -3.42 1.04
C GLU A 82 12.05 -2.33 0.85
N ILE A 83 11.02 -2.36 1.69
CA ILE A 83 9.95 -1.35 1.70
C ILE A 83 9.83 -0.79 3.13
N VAL A 84 9.96 0.53 3.25
CA VAL A 84 9.86 1.23 4.52
C VAL A 84 8.62 2.13 4.50
N VAL A 85 7.71 1.91 5.43
CA VAL A 85 6.51 2.75 5.62
C VAL A 85 6.70 3.62 6.85
N LEU A 86 6.62 4.94 6.67
CA LEU A 86 6.79 5.92 7.73
C LEU A 86 5.50 6.71 7.93
N ILE A 87 5.00 6.73 9.17
CA ILE A 87 3.91 7.60 9.57
C ILE A 87 4.53 8.90 10.08
N ILE A 88 4.22 10.02 9.41
CA ILE A 88 4.68 11.34 9.82
C ILE A 88 3.61 11.98 10.71
N GLU A 89 3.89 12.14 12.00
CA GLU A 89 3.05 12.96 12.87
C GLU A 89 3.49 14.44 12.75
N GLY A 90 2.59 15.32 12.29
CA GLY A 90 2.84 16.77 12.24
C GLY A 90 2.90 17.42 10.84
N ALA A 91 2.15 16.94 9.85
CA ALA A 91 2.06 17.64 8.57
C ALA A 91 1.39 19.03 8.72
N VAL A 92 2.10 20.08 8.29
CA VAL A 92 1.55 21.42 8.07
C VAL A 92 0.31 21.30 7.19
N HIS A 93 -0.78 21.95 7.60
CA HIS A 93 -2.09 21.96 6.94
C HIS A 93 -2.03 22.60 5.53
N LEU A 94 -1.43 21.90 4.57
CA LEU A 94 -1.49 22.24 3.15
C LEU A 94 -2.86 21.81 2.64
N ARG A 95 -3.78 22.77 2.63
CA ARG A 95 -5.23 22.67 2.42
C ARG A 95 -5.69 22.11 1.07
N ARG A 96 -4.90 21.31 0.34
CA ARG A 96 -5.31 20.83 -0.99
C ARG A 96 -4.74 19.51 -1.54
N TYR A 97 -3.88 18.78 -0.83
CA TYR A 97 -3.41 17.48 -1.30
C TYR A 97 -3.34 16.47 -0.15
N VAL A 98 -4.50 15.91 0.21
CA VAL A 98 -4.55 14.71 1.06
C VAL A 98 -4.36 13.50 0.15
N GLN A 99 -3.11 13.19 -0.22
CA GLN A 99 -2.70 11.87 -0.68
C GLN A 99 -1.19 11.87 -0.96
N LEU A 100 -0.49 11.15 -0.06
CA LEU A 100 0.73 10.40 -0.34
C LEU A 100 1.90 11.17 -0.98
N VAL A 101 2.73 11.75 -0.11
CA VAL A 101 4.08 12.16 -0.52
C VAL A 101 4.94 10.88 -0.58
N VAL A 102 5.09 10.29 -1.77
CA VAL A 102 6.17 9.32 -2.02
C VAL A 102 7.46 10.12 -2.00
N LEU A 103 8.13 10.19 -0.85
CA LEU A 103 9.45 10.81 -0.80
C LEU A 103 10.47 9.81 -1.35
N ILE A 104 10.79 9.96 -2.63
CA ILE A 104 11.86 9.25 -3.31
C ILE A 104 13.18 9.85 -2.79
N LEU A 105 13.89 9.13 -1.92
CA LEU A 105 15.25 9.47 -1.47
C LEU A 105 16.15 8.26 -1.62
#